data_AF-A0A1L9UDC7-F1
#
_entry.id   AF-A0A1L9UDC7-F1
#
_cell.length_a   1.000
_cell.length_b   1.000
_cell.length_c   1.000
_cell.angle_alpha   90.00
_cell.angle_beta   90.00
_cell.angle_gamma   90.00
#
_symmetry.space_group_name_H-M   'P 1'
#
loop_
_entity.id
_entity.type
_entity.pdbx_description
1 polymer ?
#
loop_
_entity_poly.entity_id
_entity_poly.type
_entity_poly.pdbx_seq_one_letter_code
_entity_poly.pdbx_strand_id
1 'polypeptide(L)'
;MDGKKGPSDVDGDPEFHVRLQYLYERIREASVYKAAWWKSVTIGECNARGPFNNDPEETVLAQGTAAQRTAMVKSLTDELLQRRVFQLLLRPLESKMDVALRHKQLHQIFHGAVDTILYTEGGMFGNTTVERLPDLPVFFHKSERMIPHMFHFTTATDTPRFAAKEGGRVLILTRPGLIYSQMISLGRRVTFPPEQVIKAEALVELKPPTKKTVAGRKGSTSGVVKPAKGKKRGPRAKKLSPTPSAVDAKDATEEDEKDREESVPLGERMPRLRSSFWRR
;
A
#
# COMPACT_ATOMS: atom_id res chain seq x y z
N MET A 1 -2.90 22.06 9.56
CA MET A 1 -3.21 23.33 10.24
C MET A 1 -4.13 23.01 11.39
N ASP A 2 -3.87 23.61 12.55
CA ASP A 2 -4.58 23.36 13.81
C ASP A 2 -6.09 23.71 13.79
N GLY A 3 -6.54 24.48 12.80
CA GLY A 3 -7.96 24.81 12.59
C GLY A 3 -8.52 25.76 13.64
N LYS A 4 -7.66 26.39 14.43
CA LYS A 4 -8.03 27.27 15.53
C LYS A 4 -8.42 28.65 15.05
N LYS A 5 -9.43 29.26 15.69
CA LYS A 5 -9.81 30.67 15.45
C LYS A 5 -8.87 31.65 16.14
N GLY A 6 -8.15 31.21 17.17
CA GLY A 6 -7.18 32.00 17.92
C GLY A 6 -6.48 31.19 19.02
N PRO A 7 -5.57 31.80 19.79
CA PRO A 7 -4.75 31.08 20.77
C PRO A 7 -5.54 30.39 21.90
N SER A 8 -6.72 30.92 22.25
CA SER A 8 -7.59 30.37 23.29
C SER A 8 -8.53 29.26 22.79
N ASP A 9 -8.57 29.02 21.48
CA ASP A 9 -9.40 27.98 20.88
C ASP A 9 -8.70 26.63 21.06
N VAL A 10 -9.21 25.81 21.97
CA VAL A 10 -8.63 24.50 22.30
C VAL A 10 -9.03 23.47 21.25
N ASP A 11 -10.30 23.51 20.83
CA ASP A 11 -10.93 22.46 20.01
C ASP A 11 -10.78 22.73 18.51
N GLY A 12 -10.68 24.00 18.10
CA GLY A 12 -10.66 24.40 16.70
C GLY A 12 -12.03 24.29 16.03
N ASP A 13 -12.09 24.67 14.75
CA ASP A 13 -13.30 24.55 13.94
C ASP A 13 -13.35 23.17 13.23
N PRO A 14 -14.33 22.30 13.53
CA PRO A 14 -14.45 20.99 12.89
C PRO A 14 -14.66 21.09 11.37
N GLU A 15 -15.23 22.20 10.88
CA GLU A 15 -15.46 22.45 9.46
C GLU A 15 -14.29 23.18 8.78
N PHE A 16 -13.21 23.48 9.50
CA PHE A 16 -12.07 24.21 8.96
C PHE A 16 -11.55 23.60 7.66
N HIS A 17 -11.44 22.26 7.62
CA HIS A 17 -10.99 21.53 6.43
C HIS A 17 -11.92 21.73 5.22
N VAL A 18 -13.23 21.79 5.43
CA VAL A 18 -14.23 22.00 4.37
C VAL A 18 -14.08 23.41 3.79
N ARG A 19 -13.93 24.42 4.65
CA ARG A 19 -13.77 25.82 4.22
C ARG A 19 -12.44 26.03 3.49
N LEU A 20 -11.38 25.40 3.98
CA LEU A 20 -10.07 25.44 3.33
C LEU A 20 -10.12 24.77 1.95
N GLN A 21 -10.78 23.62 1.84
CA GLN A 21 -10.99 22.95 0.56
C GLN A 21 -11.81 23.82 -0.40
N TYR A 22 -12.88 24.45 0.10
CA TYR A 22 -13.67 25.37 -0.72
C TYR A 22 -12.82 26.52 -1.26
N LEU A 23 -12.03 27.19 -0.41
CA LEU A 23 -11.12 28.25 -0.85
C LEU A 23 -10.13 27.75 -1.90
N TYR A 24 -9.53 26.58 -1.67
CA TYR A 24 -8.63 25.94 -2.63
C TYR A 24 -9.30 25.76 -4.01
N GLU A 25 -10.53 25.22 -4.05
CA GLU A 25 -11.25 25.03 -5.31
C GLU A 25 -11.59 26.37 -5.98
N ARG A 26 -11.94 27.42 -5.22
CA ARG A 26 -12.15 28.77 -5.77
C ARG A 26 -10.88 29.35 -6.41
N ILE A 27 -9.72 29.14 -5.79
CA ILE A 27 -8.43 29.55 -6.37
C ILE A 27 -8.13 28.71 -7.62
N ARG A 28 -8.44 27.41 -7.59
CA ARG A 28 -8.20 26.47 -8.69
C ARG A 28 -9.02 26.80 -9.92
N GLU A 29 -10.28 27.20 -9.75
CA GLU A 29 -11.13 27.70 -10.83
C GLU A 29 -10.49 28.91 -11.55
N ALA A 30 -9.84 29.80 -10.80
CA ALA A 30 -9.15 30.95 -11.38
C ALA A 30 -7.78 30.57 -11.98
N SER A 31 -7.04 29.66 -11.35
CA SER A 31 -5.76 29.17 -11.84
C SER A 31 -5.31 27.89 -11.12
N VAL A 32 -5.26 26.78 -11.85
CA VAL A 32 -4.81 25.48 -11.33
C VAL A 32 -3.38 25.51 -10.77
N TYR A 33 -2.47 26.26 -11.40
CA TYR A 33 -1.08 26.37 -10.97
C TYR A 33 -0.92 27.23 -9.70
N LYS A 34 -1.70 28.31 -9.58
CA LYS A 34 -1.69 29.12 -8.35
C LYS A 34 -2.28 28.36 -7.18
N ALA A 35 -3.32 27.55 -7.42
CA ALA A 35 -3.87 26.67 -6.39
C ALA A 35 -2.85 25.63 -5.93
N ALA A 36 -2.14 24.99 -6.86
CA ALA A 36 -1.06 24.05 -6.57
C ALA A 36 0.03 24.70 -5.70
N TRP A 37 0.52 25.88 -6.12
CA TRP A 37 1.52 26.63 -5.36
C TRP A 37 1.02 27.02 -3.96
N TRP A 38 -0.17 27.60 -3.86
CA TRP A 38 -0.73 28.06 -2.59
C TRP A 38 -0.90 26.90 -1.61
N LYS A 39 -1.42 25.75 -2.09
CA LYS A 39 -1.56 24.53 -1.29
C LYS A 39 -0.20 24.06 -0.77
N SER A 40 0.79 23.94 -1.65
CA SER A 40 2.10 23.41 -1.28
C SER A 40 2.85 24.31 -0.31
N VAL A 41 2.83 25.64 -0.51
CA VAL A 41 3.40 26.58 0.46
C VAL A 41 2.66 26.48 1.79
N THR A 42 1.33 26.46 1.79
CA THR A 42 0.55 26.34 3.04
C THR A 42 0.90 25.07 3.81
N ILE A 43 0.97 23.92 3.12
CA ILE A 43 1.32 22.64 3.73
C ILE A 43 2.78 22.65 4.22
N GLY A 44 3.71 23.16 3.41
CA GLY A 44 5.13 23.26 3.72
C GLY A 44 5.39 24.08 4.98
N GLU A 45 4.89 25.32 5.02
CA GLU A 45 5.06 26.23 6.17
C GLU A 45 4.40 25.68 7.44
N CYS A 46 3.19 25.13 7.33
CA CYS A 46 2.49 24.56 8.50
C CYS A 46 3.13 23.28 9.03
N ASN A 47 3.98 22.62 8.25
CA ASN A 47 4.67 21.40 8.62
C ASN A 47 6.18 21.55 8.49
N ALA A 48 6.69 22.77 8.63
CA ALA A 48 8.11 23.05 8.55
C ALA A 48 8.87 22.19 9.57
N ARG A 49 10.03 21.69 9.15
CA ARG A 49 10.89 20.80 9.93
C ARG A 49 12.27 21.42 10.08
N GLY A 50 12.93 21.09 11.18
CA GLY A 50 14.31 21.49 11.41
C GLY A 50 15.24 21.03 10.28
N PRO A 51 16.31 21.79 9.97
CA PRO A 51 17.23 21.43 8.90
C PRO A 51 18.09 20.19 9.20
N PHE A 52 18.20 19.79 10.47
CA PHE A 52 19.09 18.73 10.94
C PHE A 52 18.36 17.51 11.52
N ASN A 53 17.06 17.65 11.79
CA ASN A 53 16.19 16.62 12.36
C ASN A 53 14.81 16.70 11.72
N ASN A 54 14.13 15.57 11.56
CA ASN A 54 12.75 15.53 11.05
C ASN A 54 11.72 16.08 12.05
N ASP A 55 12.18 16.75 13.11
CA ASP A 55 11.34 17.32 14.13
C ASP A 55 10.65 18.59 13.59
N PRO A 56 9.43 18.89 14.05
CA PRO A 56 8.77 20.15 13.72
C PRO A 56 9.66 21.33 14.10
N GLU A 57 9.68 22.35 13.25
CA GLU A 57 10.38 23.61 13.56
C GLU A 57 9.83 24.23 14.86
N GLU A 58 10.66 25.01 15.56
CA GLU A 58 10.32 25.68 16.82
C GLU A 58 9.36 26.88 16.65
N THR A 59 8.42 26.76 15.70
CA THR A 59 7.33 27.73 15.51
C THR A 59 6.04 27.17 16.11
N VAL A 60 5.21 28.07 16.68
CA VAL A 60 3.90 27.70 17.25
C VAL A 60 3.02 26.99 16.21
N LEU A 61 3.08 27.43 14.95
CA LEU A 61 2.30 26.86 13.85
C LEU A 61 2.73 25.42 13.51
N ALA A 62 4.04 25.18 13.38
CA ALA A 62 4.56 23.85 13.04
C ALA A 62 4.35 22.85 14.19
N GLN A 63 4.60 23.27 15.43
CA GLN A 63 4.37 22.42 16.62
C GLN A 63 2.89 22.11 16.81
N GLY A 64 2.01 23.11 16.72
CA GLY A 64 0.56 22.92 16.85
C GLY A 64 0.00 21.99 15.78
N THR A 65 0.41 22.19 14.53
CA THR A 65 0.01 21.31 13.41
C THR A 65 0.55 19.90 13.59
N ALA A 66 1.79 19.73 14.04
CA ALA A 66 2.37 18.41 14.29
C ALA A 66 1.65 17.66 15.41
N ALA A 67 1.33 18.34 16.52
CA ALA A 67 0.57 17.75 17.63
C ALA A 67 -0.82 17.27 17.19
N GLN A 68 -1.55 18.11 16.45
CA GLN A 68 -2.87 17.74 15.92
C GLN A 68 -2.78 16.55 14.96
N ARG A 69 -1.80 16.55 14.05
CA ARG A 69 -1.56 15.46 13.11
C ARG A 69 -1.28 14.13 13.82
N THR A 70 -0.45 14.14 14.86
CA THR A 70 -0.19 12.96 15.70
C THR A 70 -1.46 12.47 16.38
N ALA A 71 -2.29 13.37 16.91
CA ALA A 71 -3.57 13.02 17.50
C ALA A 71 -4.54 12.41 16.46
N MET A 72 -4.62 12.98 15.26
CA MET A 72 -5.44 12.45 14.16
C MET A 72 -4.98 11.07 13.71
N VAL A 73 -3.66 10.85 13.55
CA VAL A 73 -3.12 9.53 13.19
C VAL A 73 -3.50 8.50 14.24
N LYS A 74 -3.36 8.82 15.54
CA LYS A 74 -3.79 7.94 16.61
C LYS A 74 -5.28 7.61 16.52
N SER A 75 -6.13 8.63 16.38
CA SER A 75 -7.59 8.47 16.25
C SER A 75 -7.97 7.58 15.07
N LEU A 76 -7.34 7.78 13.91
CA LEU A 76 -7.56 6.97 12.71
C LEU A 76 -7.09 5.52 12.88
N THR A 77 -5.96 5.29 13.56
CA THR A 77 -5.51 3.94 13.93
C THR A 77 -6.55 3.23 14.78
N ASP A 78 -7.02 3.90 15.83
CA ASP A 78 -7.99 3.36 16.78
C ASP A 78 -9.32 3.04 16.07
N GLU A 79 -9.82 4.00 15.31
CA GLU A 79 -11.07 3.87 14.56
C GLU A 79 -10.99 2.71 13.55
N LEU A 80 -9.95 2.65 12.74
CA LEU A 80 -9.82 1.63 11.69
C LEU A 80 -9.75 0.22 12.27
N LEU A 81 -9.03 0.02 13.38
CA LEU A 81 -8.97 -1.29 14.06
C LEU A 81 -10.31 -1.70 14.68
N GLN A 82 -11.16 -0.73 15.04
CA GLN A 82 -12.51 -0.98 15.54
C GLN A 82 -13.52 -1.22 14.41
N ARG A 83 -13.23 -0.79 13.18
CA ARG A 83 -14.14 -0.99 12.04
C ARG A 83 -14.28 -2.46 11.70
N ARG A 84 -15.51 -2.97 11.81
CA ARG A 84 -15.88 -4.36 11.50
C ARG A 84 -15.37 -4.86 10.15
N VAL A 85 -15.53 -4.08 9.09
CA VAL A 85 -15.10 -4.49 7.74
C VAL A 85 -13.59 -4.69 7.68
N PHE A 86 -12.82 -3.85 8.38
CA PHE A 86 -11.38 -4.00 8.45
C PHE A 86 -10.98 -5.22 9.28
N GLN A 87 -11.67 -5.46 10.41
CA GLN A 87 -11.44 -6.65 11.24
C GLN A 87 -11.63 -7.97 10.49
N LEU A 88 -12.52 -8.02 9.50
CA LEU A 88 -12.69 -9.21 8.64
C LEU A 88 -11.45 -9.55 7.80
N LEU A 89 -10.59 -8.57 7.55
CA LEU A 89 -9.34 -8.74 6.81
C LEU A 89 -8.15 -9.09 7.73
N LEU A 90 -8.35 -9.03 9.05
CA LEU A 90 -7.30 -9.24 10.04
C LEU A 90 -7.41 -10.63 10.67
N ARG A 91 -6.25 -11.26 10.91
CA ARG A 91 -6.19 -12.49 11.71
C ARG A 91 -6.63 -12.17 13.15
N PRO A 92 -7.48 -13.00 13.80
CA PRO A 92 -7.76 -12.85 15.23
C PRO A 92 -6.47 -13.01 16.04
N LEU A 93 -6.34 -12.24 17.11
CA LEU A 93 -5.19 -12.29 18.02
C LEU A 93 -5.70 -12.54 19.43
N GLU A 94 -5.05 -13.46 20.13
CA GLU A 94 -5.39 -13.84 21.50
C GLU A 94 -4.48 -13.13 22.52
N SER A 95 -3.23 -12.86 22.13
CA SER A 95 -2.25 -12.20 22.98
C SER A 95 -2.42 -10.68 22.99
N LYS A 96 -2.44 -10.09 24.20
CA LYS A 96 -2.41 -8.63 24.39
C LYS A 96 -1.16 -8.00 23.75
N MET A 97 -0.02 -8.71 23.76
CA MET A 97 1.21 -8.23 23.13
C MET A 97 1.07 -8.13 21.61
N ASP A 98 0.47 -9.13 20.97
CA ASP A 98 0.26 -9.12 19.51
C ASP A 98 -0.72 -8.01 19.10
N VAL A 99 -1.76 -7.78 19.91
CA VAL A 99 -2.70 -6.68 19.70
C VAL A 99 -1.99 -5.33 19.78
N ALA A 100 -1.15 -5.13 20.79
CA ALA A 100 -0.35 -3.90 20.93
C ALA A 100 0.65 -3.74 19.76
N LEU A 101 1.29 -4.83 19.32
CA LEU A 101 2.20 -4.81 18.18
C LEU A 101 1.48 -4.44 16.88
N ARG A 102 0.30 -5.03 16.60
CA ARG A 102 -0.53 -4.66 15.45
C ARG A 102 -0.90 -3.19 15.46
N HIS A 103 -1.32 -2.70 16.62
CA HIS A 103 -1.68 -1.29 16.80
C HIS A 103 -0.49 -0.38 16.46
N LYS A 104 0.68 -0.67 17.04
CA LYS A 104 1.93 0.04 16.75
C LYS A 104 2.29 0.00 15.26
N GLN A 105 2.20 -1.15 14.62
CA GLN A 105 2.51 -1.30 13.19
C GLN A 105 1.56 -0.48 12.31
N LEU A 106 0.25 -0.52 12.58
CA LEU A 106 -0.72 0.29 11.83
C LEU A 106 -0.48 1.79 12.05
N HIS A 107 -0.18 2.19 13.29
CA HIS A 107 0.18 3.58 13.59
C HIS A 107 1.43 4.03 12.82
N GLN A 108 2.46 3.17 12.72
CA GLN A 108 3.66 3.45 11.92
C GLN A 108 3.34 3.57 10.42
N ILE A 109 2.45 2.73 9.89
CA ILE A 109 2.00 2.84 8.49
C ILE A 109 1.35 4.21 8.23
N PHE A 110 0.45 4.66 9.12
CA PHE A 110 -0.17 5.96 8.97
C PHE A 110 0.80 7.11 9.14
N HIS A 111 1.78 7.01 10.04
CA HIS A 111 2.83 8.00 10.14
C HIS A 111 3.66 8.10 8.86
N GLY A 112 4.07 6.96 8.29
CA GLY A 112 4.79 6.93 7.00
C GLY A 112 3.97 7.48 5.83
N ALA A 113 2.65 7.22 5.82
CA ALA A 113 1.73 7.80 4.85
C ALA A 113 1.66 9.33 4.98
N VAL A 114 1.59 9.85 6.21
CA VAL A 114 1.63 11.28 6.50
C VAL A 114 2.94 11.90 6.01
N ASP A 115 4.09 11.30 6.31
CA ASP A 115 5.39 11.80 5.85
C ASP A 115 5.46 11.87 4.33
N THR A 116 4.92 10.86 3.64
CA THR A 116 4.83 10.83 2.17
C THR A 116 3.94 11.96 1.64
N ILE A 117 2.78 12.18 2.26
CA ILE A 117 1.86 13.26 1.87
C ILE A 117 2.52 14.63 2.11
N LEU A 118 3.20 14.84 3.23
CA LEU A 118 3.88 16.11 3.51
C LEU A 118 5.00 16.40 2.50
N TYR A 119 5.81 15.39 2.18
CA TYR A 119 6.85 15.51 1.16
C TYR A 119 6.26 15.86 -0.22
N THR A 120 5.20 15.16 -0.61
CA THR A 120 4.63 15.31 -1.95
C THR A 120 3.74 16.55 -2.07
N GLU A 121 2.72 16.71 -1.20
CA GLU A 121 1.78 17.82 -1.26
C GLU A 121 2.42 19.16 -0.87
N GLY A 122 3.40 19.16 0.04
CA GLY A 122 4.15 20.34 0.45
C GLY A 122 5.34 20.67 -0.47
N GLY A 123 5.92 19.67 -1.14
CA GLY A 123 7.18 19.83 -1.87
C GLY A 123 7.09 19.83 -3.40
N MET A 124 6.05 19.22 -4.01
CA MET A 124 5.98 19.07 -5.47
C MET A 124 5.28 20.24 -6.20
N PHE A 125 4.63 21.15 -5.47
CA PHE A 125 3.94 22.32 -6.05
C PHE A 125 2.97 21.93 -7.19
N GLY A 126 2.28 20.81 -7.03
CA GLY A 126 1.35 20.23 -8.01
C GLY A 126 0.00 19.89 -7.42
N ASN A 127 -0.96 19.63 -8.29
CA ASN A 127 -2.28 19.13 -7.93
C ASN A 127 -2.33 17.61 -8.06
N THR A 128 -2.92 17.00 -7.04
CA THR A 128 -2.90 15.55 -6.86
C THR A 128 -4.20 14.93 -7.34
N THR A 129 -4.06 13.82 -8.06
CA THR A 129 -5.19 12.97 -8.45
C THR A 129 -4.93 11.57 -7.93
N VAL A 130 -5.90 11.02 -7.19
CA VAL A 130 -5.86 9.65 -6.72
C VAL A 130 -6.65 8.80 -7.71
N GLU A 131 -5.95 7.89 -8.38
CA GLU A 131 -6.58 6.94 -9.31
C GLU A 131 -7.15 5.77 -8.52
N ARG A 132 -8.47 5.64 -8.58
CA ARG A 132 -9.24 4.61 -7.90
C ARG A 132 -9.72 3.56 -8.91
N LEU A 133 -10.35 2.51 -8.40
CA LEU A 133 -10.88 1.43 -9.24
C LEU A 133 -11.78 1.92 -10.39
N PRO A 134 -12.68 2.92 -10.21
CA PRO A 134 -13.48 3.45 -11.32
C PRO A 134 -12.66 4.12 -12.43
N ASP A 135 -11.49 4.68 -12.09
CA ASP A 135 -10.61 5.39 -13.04
C ASP A 135 -9.69 4.43 -13.82
N LEU A 136 -9.61 3.18 -13.35
CA LEU A 136 -8.69 2.14 -13.81
C LEU A 136 -9.43 0.80 -14.05
N PRO A 137 -10.42 0.73 -14.95
CA PRO A 137 -11.25 -0.48 -15.12
C PRO A 137 -10.53 -1.63 -15.85
N VAL A 138 -9.50 -1.31 -16.65
CA VAL A 138 -8.84 -2.25 -17.57
C VAL A 138 -7.33 -2.18 -17.39
N PHE A 139 -6.71 -3.35 -17.25
CA PHE A 139 -5.27 -3.49 -17.04
C PHE A 139 -4.49 -3.59 -18.35
N PHE A 140 -3.36 -2.88 -18.42
CA PHE A 140 -2.40 -2.93 -19.53
C PHE A 140 -0.98 -3.01 -18.98
N HIS A 141 -0.22 -4.04 -19.32
CA HIS A 141 1.13 -4.27 -18.79
C HIS A 141 2.11 -3.14 -19.15
N LYS A 142 1.92 -2.52 -20.32
CA LYS A 142 2.77 -1.43 -20.81
C LYS A 142 2.35 -0.06 -20.28
N SER A 143 1.32 0.02 -19.45
CA SER A 143 0.89 1.29 -18.89
C SER A 143 1.77 1.67 -17.71
N GLU A 144 2.19 2.94 -17.67
CA GLU A 144 2.86 3.49 -16.50
C GLU A 144 1.90 3.70 -15.31
N ARG A 145 0.58 3.57 -15.50
CA ARG A 145 -0.44 3.85 -14.48
C ARG A 145 -0.61 2.69 -13.48
N MET A 146 -0.42 1.45 -13.92
CA MET A 146 -0.72 0.25 -13.14
C MET A 146 0.40 -0.79 -13.17
N ILE A 147 0.53 -1.49 -12.06
CA ILE A 147 1.34 -2.70 -11.94
C ILE A 147 0.47 -3.86 -11.43
N PRO A 148 0.77 -5.11 -11.85
CA PRO A 148 0.06 -6.25 -11.33
C PRO A 148 0.46 -6.50 -9.88
N HIS A 149 -0.51 -6.89 -9.05
CA HIS A 149 -0.24 -7.30 -7.67
C HIS A 149 0.67 -8.52 -7.63
N MET A 150 1.48 -8.64 -6.56
CA MET A 150 2.44 -9.74 -6.39
C MET A 150 1.85 -11.16 -6.53
N PHE A 151 0.55 -11.33 -6.26
CA PHE A 151 -0.18 -12.59 -6.45
C PHE A 151 -0.22 -13.09 -7.91
N HIS A 152 -0.01 -12.20 -8.89
CA HIS A 152 0.07 -12.61 -10.29
C HIS A 152 1.40 -13.28 -10.64
N PHE A 153 2.43 -13.15 -9.78
CA PHE A 153 3.78 -13.67 -10.02
C PHE A 153 4.29 -13.39 -11.45
N THR A 154 3.98 -12.21 -12.00
CA THR A 154 4.39 -11.82 -13.35
C THR A 154 5.90 -11.58 -13.37
N THR A 155 6.62 -12.41 -14.13
CA THR A 155 7.99 -12.12 -14.56
C THR A 155 7.97 -11.07 -15.67
N ALA A 156 9.12 -10.53 -16.06
CA ALA A 156 9.28 -9.61 -17.19
C ALA A 156 8.74 -10.15 -18.56
N THR A 157 8.32 -11.42 -18.60
CA THR A 157 7.82 -12.12 -19.78
C THR A 157 6.33 -12.48 -19.69
N ASP A 158 5.60 -12.03 -18.66
CA ASP A 158 4.16 -12.31 -18.46
C ASP A 158 3.81 -13.81 -18.46
N THR A 159 4.68 -14.61 -17.87
CA THR A 159 4.60 -16.08 -17.83
C THR A 159 4.64 -16.57 -16.39
N PRO A 160 3.47 -16.67 -15.74
CA PRO A 160 2.85 -17.98 -15.66
C PRO A 160 1.32 -17.96 -15.89
N ARG A 161 0.65 -19.11 -15.69
CA ARG A 161 -0.83 -19.27 -15.81
C ARG A 161 -1.65 -18.30 -14.95
N PHE A 162 -1.04 -17.66 -13.95
CA PHE A 162 -1.66 -16.68 -13.07
C PHE A 162 -1.29 -15.23 -13.42
N ALA A 163 -0.62 -15.01 -14.54
CA ALA A 163 -0.33 -13.67 -15.04
C ALA A 163 -1.63 -12.88 -15.22
N ALA A 164 -1.55 -11.58 -14.94
CA ALA A 164 -2.61 -10.64 -15.26
C ALA A 164 -2.93 -10.75 -16.76
N LYS A 165 -4.21 -10.71 -17.12
CA LYS A 165 -4.65 -10.70 -18.51
C LYS A 165 -4.46 -9.29 -19.08
N GLU A 166 -3.75 -9.18 -20.19
CA GLU A 166 -3.68 -7.93 -20.96
C GLU A 166 -5.08 -7.54 -21.45
N GLY A 167 -5.48 -6.29 -21.21
CA GLY A 167 -6.85 -5.81 -21.45
C GLY A 167 -7.89 -6.45 -20.52
N GLY A 168 -7.45 -7.13 -19.46
CA GLY A 168 -8.33 -7.76 -18.47
C GLY A 168 -8.97 -6.74 -17.55
N ARG A 169 -10.12 -7.10 -16.98
CA ARG A 169 -10.79 -6.27 -15.98
C ARG A 169 -9.97 -6.22 -14.69
N VAL A 170 -9.86 -5.04 -14.10
CA VAL A 170 -9.34 -4.88 -12.74
C VAL A 170 -10.42 -5.31 -11.75
N LEU A 171 -10.09 -6.26 -10.88
CA LEU A 171 -11.00 -6.83 -9.89
C LEU A 171 -10.91 -6.07 -8.57
N ILE A 172 -9.68 -5.82 -8.11
CA ILE A 172 -9.39 -5.14 -6.85
C ILE A 172 -8.19 -4.24 -7.08
N LEU A 173 -8.28 -3.00 -6.59
CA LEU A 173 -7.14 -2.11 -6.47
C LEU A 173 -6.59 -2.21 -5.06
N THR A 174 -5.45 -2.86 -4.88
CA THR A 174 -4.82 -3.06 -3.57
C THR A 174 -4.06 -1.83 -3.11
N ARG A 175 -3.58 -1.03 -4.06
CA ARG A 175 -2.96 0.28 -3.81
C ARG A 175 -3.43 1.28 -4.86
N PRO A 176 -4.04 2.41 -4.49
CA PRO A 176 -4.45 3.43 -5.45
C PRO A 176 -3.25 4.08 -6.14
N GLY A 177 -3.46 4.59 -7.34
CA GLY A 177 -2.47 5.37 -8.06
C GLY A 177 -2.43 6.81 -7.54
N LEU A 178 -1.25 7.43 -7.56
CA LEU A 178 -1.06 8.83 -7.21
C LEU A 178 -0.35 9.54 -8.36
N ILE A 179 -1.03 10.54 -8.93
CA ILE A 179 -0.50 11.38 -9.99
C ILE A 179 -0.42 12.81 -9.47
N TYR A 180 0.74 13.44 -9.67
CA TYR A 180 0.90 14.87 -9.56
C TYR A 180 0.83 15.50 -10.94
N SER A 181 0.03 16.52 -11.10
CA SER A 181 -0.16 17.24 -12.36
C SER A 181 -0.18 18.73 -12.11
N GLN A 182 -0.11 19.54 -13.17
CA GLN A 182 -0.20 21.00 -13.05
C GLN A 182 0.86 21.56 -12.09
N MET A 183 2.06 20.96 -12.13
CA MET A 183 3.18 21.31 -11.27
C MET A 183 3.86 22.59 -11.74
N ILE A 184 4.29 23.43 -10.80
CA ILE A 184 5.01 24.68 -11.07
C ILE A 184 6.28 24.79 -10.23
N SER A 185 7.38 25.26 -10.82
CA SER A 185 8.63 25.50 -10.08
C SER A 185 8.49 26.61 -9.04
N LEU A 186 9.18 26.48 -7.91
CA LEU A 186 9.28 27.55 -6.90
C LEU A 186 9.84 28.83 -7.54
N GLY A 187 9.06 29.92 -7.50
CA GLY A 187 9.51 31.25 -7.93
C GLY A 187 9.67 31.48 -9.44
N ARG A 188 9.45 30.48 -10.31
CA ARG A 188 9.50 30.63 -11.78
C ARG A 188 8.22 30.11 -12.44
N ARG A 189 7.86 30.69 -13.58
CA ARG A 189 6.68 30.30 -14.40
C ARG A 189 6.93 29.03 -15.24
N VAL A 190 7.76 28.10 -14.78
CA VAL A 190 8.03 26.85 -15.49
C VAL A 190 7.08 25.78 -14.97
N THR A 191 6.37 25.14 -15.89
CA THR A 191 5.45 24.04 -15.61
C THR A 191 6.12 22.71 -15.88
N PHE A 192 5.84 21.70 -15.06
CA PHE A 192 6.35 20.34 -15.27
C PHE A 192 5.25 19.41 -15.83
N PRO A 193 5.62 18.40 -16.63
CA PRO A 193 4.67 17.37 -17.08
C PRO A 193 4.13 16.59 -15.87
N PRO A 194 2.95 15.96 -15.98
CA PRO A 194 2.43 15.12 -14.91
C PRO A 194 3.39 13.97 -14.56
N GLU A 195 3.45 13.63 -13.27
CA GLU A 195 4.32 12.60 -12.71
C GLU A 195 3.50 11.55 -11.96
N GLN A 196 3.69 10.28 -12.33
CA GLN A 196 3.12 9.14 -11.62
C GLN A 196 4.04 8.79 -10.44
N VAL A 197 3.76 9.37 -9.28
CA VAL A 197 4.54 9.14 -8.06
C VAL A 197 4.29 7.74 -7.51
N ILE A 198 3.04 7.27 -7.57
CA ILE A 198 2.65 5.94 -7.12
C ILE A 198 1.86 5.27 -8.24
N LYS A 199 2.41 4.20 -8.83
CA LYS A 199 1.64 3.34 -9.73
C LYS A 199 0.56 2.61 -8.94
N ALA A 200 -0.64 2.54 -9.50
CA ALA A 200 -1.71 1.75 -8.91
C ALA A 200 -1.34 0.25 -8.94
N GLU A 201 -1.66 -0.48 -7.89
CA GLU A 201 -1.44 -1.92 -7.83
C GLU A 201 -2.77 -2.65 -7.86
N ALA A 202 -2.89 -3.59 -8.80
CA ALA A 202 -4.15 -4.20 -9.17
C ALA A 202 -4.10 -5.73 -9.17
N LEU A 203 -5.15 -6.34 -8.62
CA LEU A 203 -5.54 -7.71 -8.92
C LEU A 203 -6.45 -7.71 -10.14
N VAL A 204 -6.08 -8.47 -11.15
CA VAL A 204 -6.65 -8.46 -12.49
C VAL A 204 -7.22 -9.83 -12.82
N GLU A 205 -8.15 -9.89 -13.75
CA GLU A 205 -8.53 -11.16 -14.39
C GLU A 205 -7.30 -11.95 -14.85
N LEU A 206 -7.33 -13.27 -14.62
CA LEU A 206 -6.25 -14.16 -15.01
C LEU A 206 -6.29 -14.46 -16.51
N LYS A 207 -5.10 -14.61 -17.09
CA LYS A 207 -4.97 -15.14 -18.44
C LYS A 207 -5.48 -16.59 -18.48
N PRO A 208 -6.41 -16.95 -19.37
CA PRO A 208 -6.87 -18.33 -19.47
C PRO A 208 -5.71 -19.25 -19.89
N PRO A 209 -5.66 -20.49 -19.39
CA PRO A 209 -4.63 -21.43 -19.79
C PRO A 209 -4.74 -21.68 -21.30
N THR A 210 -3.65 -21.44 -22.03
CA THR A 210 -3.55 -21.86 -23.43
C THR A 210 -3.67 -23.39 -23.47
N LYS A 211 -4.82 -23.89 -23.94
CA LYS A 211 -4.97 -25.30 -24.28
C LYS A 211 -3.95 -25.58 -25.38
N LYS A 212 -2.83 -26.25 -25.04
CA LYS A 212 -1.99 -26.86 -26.06
C LYS A 212 -2.86 -27.89 -26.76
N THR A 213 -3.35 -27.59 -27.95
CA THR A 213 -3.81 -28.60 -28.89
C THR A 213 -2.65 -29.54 -29.08
N VAL A 214 -2.75 -30.74 -28.48
CA VAL A 214 -1.87 -31.84 -28.80
C VAL A 214 -2.18 -32.21 -30.24
N ALA A 215 -1.47 -31.60 -31.18
CA ALA A 215 -1.45 -32.06 -32.55
C ALA A 215 -0.98 -33.53 -32.51
N GLY A 216 -1.90 -34.43 -32.86
CA GLY A 216 -1.68 -35.86 -32.82
C GLY A 216 -0.43 -36.21 -33.61
N ARG A 217 0.57 -36.74 -32.91
CA ARG A 217 1.72 -37.38 -33.55
C ARG A 217 1.23 -38.73 -34.08
N LYS A 218 0.66 -38.73 -35.28
CA LYS A 218 0.41 -39.95 -36.06
C LYS A 218 1.75 -40.67 -36.25
N GLY A 219 1.70 -42.00 -36.10
CA GLY A 219 2.86 -42.86 -35.96
C GLY A 219 3.80 -42.87 -37.15
N SER A 220 5.04 -43.25 -36.87
CA SER A 220 5.94 -43.89 -37.82
C SER A 220 6.76 -44.92 -37.03
N THR A 221 6.39 -46.17 -37.21
CA THR A 221 7.18 -47.36 -36.91
C THR A 221 8.29 -47.49 -37.94
N SER A 222 9.55 -47.55 -37.50
CA SER A 222 10.55 -48.49 -38.03
C SER A 222 11.93 -48.23 -37.42
N GLY A 223 12.67 -49.30 -37.11
CA GLY A 223 14.13 -49.27 -37.22
C GLY A 223 14.92 -49.61 -35.96
N VAL A 224 14.99 -50.91 -35.64
CA VAL A 224 16.01 -51.52 -34.80
C VAL A 224 17.38 -51.45 -35.49
N VAL A 225 18.43 -50.95 -34.84
CA VAL A 225 19.84 -51.42 -34.98
C VAL A 225 20.61 -51.15 -33.66
N LYS A 226 21.20 -52.19 -33.06
CA LYS A 226 22.26 -52.12 -32.01
C LYS A 226 23.65 -52.40 -32.67
N PRO A 227 24.78 -52.49 -31.92
CA PRO A 227 25.66 -51.41 -31.44
C PRO A 227 27.12 -51.57 -31.96
N ALA A 228 27.99 -50.57 -31.77
CA ALA A 228 29.43 -50.75 -31.98
C ALA A 228 30.28 -50.07 -30.89
N LYS A 229 31.24 -50.85 -30.38
CA LYS A 229 32.18 -50.62 -29.27
C LYS A 229 33.25 -49.56 -29.60
N GLY A 230 33.78 -48.89 -28.58
CA GLY A 230 35.10 -48.27 -28.66
C GLY A 230 35.63 -47.53 -27.42
N LYS A 231 36.34 -48.27 -26.54
CA LYS A 231 37.51 -47.89 -25.68
C LYS A 231 37.46 -46.59 -24.83
N LYS A 232 37.36 -46.69 -23.49
CA LYS A 232 38.43 -46.83 -22.45
C LYS A 232 39.30 -45.56 -22.21
N ARG A 233 39.16 -44.95 -21.02
CA ARG A 233 40.23 -44.82 -19.99
C ARG A 233 39.77 -44.06 -18.72
N GLY A 234 39.69 -44.80 -17.61
CA GLY A 234 40.39 -44.56 -16.33
C GLY A 234 40.02 -43.39 -15.40
N PRO A 235 40.22 -43.53 -14.07
CA PRO A 235 39.35 -42.92 -13.06
C PRO A 235 40.06 -41.90 -12.15
N ARG A 236 39.29 -41.08 -11.41
CA ARG A 236 39.75 -40.53 -10.12
C ARG A 236 38.59 -40.29 -9.15
N ALA A 237 38.72 -40.91 -7.98
CA ALA A 237 37.81 -40.83 -6.85
C ALA A 237 38.20 -39.70 -5.88
N LYS A 238 37.20 -39.20 -5.12
CA LYS A 238 37.20 -38.74 -3.71
C LYS A 238 35.80 -38.11 -3.45
N LYS A 239 34.82 -38.77 -2.82
CA LYS A 239 34.54 -39.11 -1.40
C LYS A 239 34.38 -37.93 -0.43
N LEU A 240 33.22 -37.96 0.28
CA LEU A 240 32.84 -37.37 1.58
C LEU A 240 32.42 -35.89 1.55
N SER A 241 31.38 -35.40 2.24
CA SER A 241 30.37 -35.94 3.18
C SER A 241 29.34 -34.82 3.48
N PRO A 242 28.11 -35.11 3.95
CA PRO A 242 27.11 -34.12 4.33
C PRO A 242 27.12 -33.83 5.85
N THR A 243 26.65 -32.66 6.28
CA THR A 243 26.33 -32.38 7.69
C THR A 243 25.16 -31.39 7.78
N PRO A 244 24.10 -31.66 8.57
CA PRO A 244 23.06 -30.73 8.96
C PRO A 244 23.32 -30.15 10.37
N SER A 245 22.65 -29.05 10.74
CA SER A 245 22.62 -28.56 12.13
C SER A 245 21.18 -28.36 12.60
N ALA A 246 20.88 -28.98 13.75
CA ALA A 246 19.71 -28.84 14.61
C ALA A 246 20.01 -27.77 15.69
N VAL A 247 19.06 -26.87 16.00
CA VAL A 247 18.22 -26.80 17.22
C VAL A 247 18.99 -26.69 18.54
N ASP A 248 18.73 -25.62 19.30
CA ASP A 248 18.64 -25.68 20.76
C ASP A 248 17.74 -24.56 21.32
N ALA A 249 17.04 -24.89 22.40
CA ALA A 249 16.02 -24.11 23.11
C ALA A 249 16.39 -23.96 24.60
N LYS A 250 15.80 -22.96 25.28
CA LYS A 250 15.45 -22.86 26.73
C LYS A 250 15.02 -21.39 27.00
N ASP A 251 13.90 -20.99 27.61
CA ASP A 251 13.00 -21.43 28.70
C ASP A 251 13.17 -20.53 29.94
N ALA A 252 12.07 -19.89 30.40
CA ALA A 252 11.72 -19.56 31.80
C ALA A 252 10.59 -18.49 31.92
N THR A 253 9.53 -18.94 32.59
CA THR A 253 8.27 -18.33 33.06
C THR A 253 8.42 -17.32 34.20
N GLU A 254 7.43 -16.41 34.36
CA GLU A 254 6.83 -16.06 35.66
C GLU A 254 5.43 -15.42 35.49
N GLU A 255 4.56 -15.73 36.45
CA GLU A 255 3.10 -15.59 36.47
C GLU A 255 2.63 -14.23 37.01
N ASP A 256 1.44 -13.76 36.61
CA ASP A 256 0.55 -13.03 37.52
C ASP A 256 -0.89 -13.01 36.98
N GLU A 257 -1.78 -13.70 37.70
CA GLU A 257 -3.23 -13.74 37.52
C GLU A 257 -3.89 -12.57 38.27
N LYS A 258 -4.71 -11.77 37.57
CA LYS A 258 -5.96 -11.23 38.14
C LYS A 258 -6.93 -10.70 37.07
N ASP A 259 -8.20 -11.04 37.30
CA ASP A 259 -9.45 -10.49 36.76
C ASP A 259 -9.85 -10.90 35.32
N ARG A 260 -10.48 -12.08 35.23
CA ARG A 260 -11.28 -12.55 34.09
C ARG A 260 -12.73 -12.03 34.22
N GLU A 261 -13.03 -10.93 33.57
CA GLU A 261 -14.34 -10.78 32.94
C GLU A 261 -14.28 -11.48 31.57
N GLU A 262 -14.94 -12.63 31.45
CA GLU A 262 -15.13 -13.34 30.18
C GLU A 262 -15.96 -12.47 29.22
N SER A 263 -15.29 -11.59 28.49
CA SER A 263 -15.85 -10.96 27.30
C SER A 263 -15.90 -12.01 26.20
N VAL A 264 -17.06 -12.68 26.09
CA VAL A 264 -17.35 -13.57 24.96
C VAL A 264 -17.04 -12.81 23.65
N PRO A 265 -16.14 -13.32 22.80
CA PRO A 265 -15.79 -12.67 21.55
C PRO A 265 -17.07 -12.41 20.73
N LEU A 266 -17.28 -11.16 20.31
CA LEU A 266 -18.51 -10.74 19.60
C LEU A 266 -18.77 -11.54 18.29
N GLY A 267 -17.78 -12.30 17.81
CA GLY A 267 -17.92 -13.23 16.69
C GLY A 267 -18.96 -14.34 16.91
N GLU A 268 -19.18 -14.77 18.16
CA GLU A 268 -20.20 -15.78 18.49
C GLU A 268 -21.59 -15.16 18.73
N ARG A 269 -21.67 -13.84 18.90
CA ARG A 269 -22.93 -13.11 19.19
C ARG A 269 -23.67 -12.60 17.96
N MET A 270 -23.22 -12.88 16.73
CA MET A 270 -23.84 -12.29 15.54
C MET A 270 -24.31 -13.28 14.45
N PRO A 271 -25.52 -13.04 13.89
CA PRO A 271 -26.09 -13.88 12.85
C PRO A 271 -25.27 -13.83 11.56
N ARG A 272 -25.27 -14.97 10.84
CA ARG A 272 -24.51 -15.17 9.60
C ARG A 272 -24.81 -14.07 8.56
N LEU A 273 -23.75 -13.58 7.90
CA LEU A 273 -23.83 -12.62 6.81
C LEU A 273 -24.86 -13.10 5.77
N ARG A 274 -25.86 -12.26 5.46
CA ARG A 274 -26.88 -12.58 4.46
C ARG A 274 -26.25 -12.72 3.08
N SER A 275 -26.65 -13.74 2.34
CA SER A 275 -26.15 -14.11 1.01
C SER A 275 -26.38 -13.05 -0.10
N SER A 276 -27.09 -11.96 0.19
CA SER A 276 -27.48 -10.95 -0.79
C SER A 276 -26.56 -9.74 -0.89
N PHE A 277 -25.43 -9.68 -0.18
CA PHE A 277 -24.53 -8.51 -0.22
C PHE A 277 -23.87 -8.26 -1.59
N TRP A 278 -23.91 -9.25 -2.50
CA TRP A 278 -23.24 -9.19 -3.81
C TRP A 278 -24.17 -8.99 -5.01
N ARG A 279 -25.44 -8.61 -4.81
CA ARG A 279 -26.33 -8.28 -5.94
C ARG A 279 -26.99 -6.93 -5.77
N ARG A 280 -26.52 -5.96 -6.55
CA ARG A 280 -27.34 -5.08 -7.38
C ARG A 280 -26.47 -4.54 -8.51
#